data_AF-A0A662SED5-F1
#
_entry.id   AF-A0A662SED5-F1
#
_cell.length_a   1.000
_cell.length_b   1.000
_cell.length_c   1.000
_cell.angle_alpha   90.00
_cell.angle_beta   90.00
_cell.angle_gamma   90.00
#
_symmetry.space_group_name_H-M   'P 1'
#
loop_
_entity.id
_entity.type
_entity.pdbx_description
1 polymer ?
#
loop_
_entity_poly.entity_id
_entity_poly.type
_entity_poly.pdbx_seq_one_letter_code
_entity_poly.pdbx_strand_id
1 'polypeptide(L)'
;SPTLATWGDSVTLTATVKLNDIVKSGELFNFYRKSGSEWVSIGAKKTGSNGKAKITYTLPSGDSFSALTFKAEHVETGIIDTATIAVKPSITESDSWWAQILELFAIDTGGIGLFQLAALTITVLGAIGAVIKVIRKYALILLAIGLLLLLLGYI
;
A
#
# COMPACT_ATOMS: atom_id res chain seq x y z
N SER A 1 1.96 12.60 5.14
CA SER A 1 0.95 11.60 4.76
C SER A 1 1.43 10.23 5.19
N PRO A 2 0.55 9.24 5.45
CA PRO A 2 0.99 7.88 5.74
C PRO A 2 1.89 7.37 4.61
N THR A 3 2.94 6.66 4.96
CA THR A 3 3.91 6.08 4.02
C THR A 3 3.37 4.84 3.31
N LEU A 4 2.33 4.21 3.86
CA LEU A 4 1.65 3.03 3.33
C LEU A 4 0.12 3.15 3.53
N ALA A 5 -0.66 2.91 2.47
CA ALA A 5 -2.12 2.89 2.48
C ALA A 5 -2.67 1.63 1.79
N THR A 6 -3.94 1.31 1.98
CA THR A 6 -4.62 0.21 1.26
C THR A 6 -5.50 0.77 0.16
N TRP A 7 -5.69 0.03 -0.94
CA TRP A 7 -6.67 0.43 -1.96
C TRP A 7 -8.06 0.60 -1.35
N GLY A 8 -8.79 1.62 -1.79
CA GLY A 8 -10.06 2.03 -1.20
C GLY A 8 -9.95 2.91 0.06
N ASP A 9 -8.78 3.00 0.70
CA ASP A 9 -8.61 3.89 1.86
C ASP A 9 -8.71 5.36 1.46
N SER A 10 -9.10 6.20 2.42
CA SER A 10 -9.04 7.65 2.28
C SER A 10 -7.69 8.18 2.79
N VAL A 11 -6.96 8.88 1.93
CA VAL A 11 -5.71 9.57 2.31
C VAL A 11 -5.96 11.07 2.45
N THR A 12 -5.31 11.69 3.44
CA THR A 12 -5.35 13.16 3.60
C THR A 12 -4.04 13.77 3.12
N LEU A 13 -4.15 14.67 2.15
CA LEU A 13 -3.05 15.50 1.67
C LEU A 13 -3.11 16.85 2.37
N THR A 14 -1.94 17.36 2.77
CA THR A 14 -1.82 18.67 3.43
C THR A 14 -0.76 19.49 2.72
N ALA A 15 -1.13 20.69 2.26
CA ALA A 15 -0.20 21.69 1.76
C ALA A 15 -0.07 22.82 2.79
N THR A 16 1.10 23.44 2.84
CA THR A 16 1.41 24.59 3.69
C THR A 16 2.38 25.49 2.94
N VAL A 17 2.13 26.79 2.96
CA VAL A 17 3.08 27.79 2.49
C VAL A 17 3.57 28.61 3.67
N LYS A 18 4.87 28.83 3.70
CA LYS A 18 5.55 29.65 4.70
C LYS A 18 6.30 30.76 3.99
N LEU A 19 6.23 31.96 4.55
CA LEU A 19 7.07 33.08 4.18
C LEU A 19 7.86 33.49 5.43
N ASN A 20 9.19 33.34 5.41
CA ASN A 20 10.05 33.60 6.58
C ASN A 20 9.52 32.87 7.84
N ASP A 21 9.23 31.57 7.71
CA ASP A 21 8.64 30.70 8.74
C ASP A 21 7.22 31.04 9.23
N ILE A 22 6.62 32.13 8.73
CA ILE A 22 5.23 32.49 9.04
C ILE A 22 4.30 31.76 8.07
N VAL A 23 3.36 30.99 8.63
CA VAL A 23 2.31 30.33 7.84
C VAL A 23 1.29 31.34 7.31
N LYS A 24 0.87 31.20 6.06
CA LYS A 24 -0.10 32.10 5.42
C LYS A 24 -1.48 31.44 5.33
N SER A 25 -2.52 32.19 5.71
CA SER A 25 -3.93 31.79 5.62
C SER A 25 -4.59 32.39 4.37
N GLY A 26 -5.54 31.67 3.76
CA GLY A 26 -6.30 32.13 2.60
C GLY A 26 -5.69 31.75 1.24
N GLU A 27 -4.50 31.16 1.24
CA GLU A 27 -3.72 30.79 0.05
C GLU A 27 -4.36 29.59 -0.67
N LEU A 28 -4.53 29.67 -1.98
CA LEU A 28 -5.21 28.64 -2.76
C LEU A 28 -4.24 27.61 -3.33
N PHE A 29 -4.54 26.33 -3.10
CA PHE A 29 -3.81 25.20 -3.67
C PHE A 29 -4.71 24.32 -4.52
N ASN A 30 -4.22 23.95 -5.70
CA ASN A 30 -4.78 22.89 -6.52
C ASN A 30 -4.04 21.58 -6.21
N PHE A 31 -4.79 20.49 -6.03
CA PHE A 31 -4.25 19.17 -5.76
C PHE A 31 -4.50 18.25 -6.93
N TYR A 32 -3.53 17.39 -7.23
CA TYR A 32 -3.58 16.45 -8.35
C TYR A 32 -3.03 15.08 -7.96
N ARG A 33 -3.50 14.05 -8.67
CA ARG A 33 -2.98 12.69 -8.64
C ARG A 33 -2.41 12.35 -10.02
N LYS A 34 -1.23 11.73 -10.05
CA LYS A 34 -0.67 11.20 -11.29
C LYS A 34 -1.45 9.97 -11.75
N SER A 35 -1.72 9.87 -13.05
CA SER A 35 -2.42 8.75 -13.69
C SER A 35 -1.73 8.44 -15.02
N GLY A 36 -0.83 7.46 -15.04
CA GLY A 36 0.06 7.26 -16.18
C GLY A 36 0.97 8.48 -16.40
N SER A 37 0.89 9.08 -17.59
CA SER A 37 1.60 10.31 -17.95
C SER A 37 0.86 11.60 -17.57
N GLU A 38 -0.39 11.52 -17.12
CA GLU A 38 -1.25 12.68 -16.91
C GLU A 38 -1.41 13.05 -15.43
N TRP A 39 -1.74 14.32 -15.17
CA TRP A 39 -2.13 14.81 -13.85
C TRP A 39 -3.64 15.03 -13.81
N VAL A 40 -4.32 14.27 -12.96
CA VAL A 40 -5.76 14.36 -12.76
C VAL A 40 -6.03 15.25 -11.55
N SER A 41 -6.85 16.30 -11.73
CA SER A 41 -7.25 17.17 -10.62
C SER A 41 -8.10 16.40 -9.62
N ILE A 42 -7.74 16.50 -8.34
CA ILE A 42 -8.51 15.91 -7.23
C ILE A 42 -9.23 16.98 -6.40
N GLY A 43 -9.01 18.27 -6.70
CA GLY A 43 -9.74 19.39 -6.12
C GLY A 43 -8.83 20.55 -5.70
N ALA A 44 -9.45 21.60 -5.15
CA ALA A 44 -8.76 22.80 -4.70
C ALA A 44 -9.18 23.18 -3.28
N LYS A 45 -8.23 23.67 -2.48
CA LYS A 45 -8.48 24.11 -1.09
C LYS A 45 -7.64 25.31 -0.72
N LYS A 46 -8.23 26.20 0.07
CA LYS A 46 -7.54 27.34 0.68
C LYS A 46 -6.90 26.95 2.00
N THR A 47 -5.79 27.58 2.37
CA THR A 47 -5.20 27.43 3.70
C THR A 47 -6.12 28.04 4.76
N GLY A 48 -6.36 27.31 5.85
CA GLY A 48 -7.14 27.81 6.98
C GLY A 48 -6.34 28.76 7.89
N SER A 49 -6.90 29.11 9.04
CA SER A 49 -6.23 29.92 10.08
C SER A 49 -4.95 29.27 10.63
N ASN A 50 -4.82 27.96 10.51
CA ASN A 50 -3.62 27.20 10.85
C ASN A 50 -2.59 27.11 9.70
N GLY A 51 -2.83 27.82 8.59
CA GLY A 51 -1.97 27.85 7.41
C GLY A 51 -1.95 26.56 6.59
N LYS A 52 -2.88 25.63 6.83
CA LYS A 52 -2.91 24.33 6.15
C LYS A 52 -4.11 24.25 5.21
N ALA A 53 -3.85 23.85 3.96
CA ALA A 53 -4.87 23.42 3.02
C ALA A 53 -4.92 21.88 3.06
N LYS A 54 -6.10 21.30 3.33
CA LYS A 54 -6.26 19.85 3.47
C LYS A 54 -7.33 19.33 2.53
N ILE A 55 -7.01 18.25 1.81
CA ILE A 55 -7.97 17.52 0.99
C ILE A 55 -7.91 16.04 1.32
N THR A 56 -9.08 15.41 1.40
CA THR A 56 -9.23 13.97 1.56
C THR A 56 -9.51 13.38 0.18
N TYR A 57 -8.76 12.34 -0.17
CA TYR A 57 -8.88 11.65 -1.44
C TYR A 57 -9.03 10.15 -1.19
N THR A 58 -10.11 9.57 -1.72
CA THR A 58 -10.33 8.12 -1.69
C THR A 58 -9.51 7.47 -2.79
N LEU A 59 -8.65 6.53 -2.40
CA LEU A 59 -7.84 5.77 -3.35
C LEU A 59 -8.75 4.92 -4.24
N PRO A 60 -8.44 4.77 -5.54
CA PRO A 60 -9.21 3.88 -6.40
C PRO A 60 -9.07 2.41 -5.95
N SER A 61 -9.82 1.51 -6.57
CA SER A 61 -9.61 0.08 -6.39
C SER A 61 -8.32 -0.37 -7.07
N GLY A 62 -7.61 -1.31 -6.45
CA GLY A 62 -6.47 -2.00 -7.03
C GLY A 62 -6.20 -3.31 -6.30
N ASP A 63 -5.43 -4.18 -6.92
CA ASP A 63 -5.18 -5.56 -6.52
C ASP A 63 -3.68 -5.88 -6.30
N SER A 64 -2.82 -4.90 -6.55
CA SER A 64 -1.38 -5.05 -6.56
C SER A 64 -0.71 -3.92 -5.78
N PHE A 65 0.52 -4.15 -5.35
CA PHE A 65 1.34 -3.10 -4.75
C PHE A 65 1.65 -2.03 -5.80
N SER A 66 1.46 -0.77 -5.43
CA SER A 66 1.70 0.36 -6.33
C SER A 66 2.21 1.58 -5.57
N ALA A 67 2.70 2.57 -6.31
CA ALA A 67 3.11 3.86 -5.79
C ALA A 67 2.28 4.95 -6.47
N LEU A 68 1.52 5.72 -5.68
CA LEU A 68 0.74 6.84 -6.18
C LEU A 68 1.43 8.14 -5.85
N THR A 69 1.67 8.94 -6.88
CA THR A 69 2.24 10.27 -6.75
C THR A 69 1.14 11.33 -6.81
N PHE A 70 1.24 12.28 -5.91
CA PHE A 70 0.38 13.44 -5.79
C PHE A 70 1.22 14.71 -5.94
N LYS A 71 0.59 15.79 -6.39
CA LYS A 71 1.18 17.13 -6.31
C LYS A 71 0.20 18.13 -5.72
N ALA A 72 0.74 19.12 -5.03
CA ALA A 72 0.04 20.33 -4.64
C ALA A 72 0.71 21.51 -5.36
N GLU A 73 -0.10 22.38 -5.95
CA GLU A 73 0.34 23.52 -6.75
C GLU A 73 -0.28 24.79 -6.17
N HIS A 74 0.57 25.74 -5.79
CA HIS A 74 0.13 27.04 -5.33
C HIS A 74 -0.33 27.88 -6.51
N VAL A 75 -1.58 28.38 -6.47
CA VAL A 75 -2.21 28.98 -7.66
C VAL A 75 -1.55 30.29 -8.07
N GLU A 76 -1.10 31.12 -7.12
CA GLU A 76 -0.54 32.44 -7.46
C GLU A 76 0.91 32.37 -7.93
N THR A 77 1.72 31.51 -7.30
CA THR A 77 3.17 31.46 -7.55
C THR A 77 3.58 30.32 -8.48
N GLY A 78 2.70 29.36 -8.76
CA GLY A 78 3.00 28.17 -9.55
C GLY A 78 3.99 27.21 -8.87
N ILE A 79 4.30 27.41 -7.59
CA ILE A 79 5.19 26.51 -6.84
C ILE A 79 4.49 25.17 -6.65
N ILE A 80 5.23 24.09 -6.92
CA ILE A 80 4.73 22.72 -6.85
C ILE A 80 5.53 21.93 -5.82
N ASP A 81 4.83 21.14 -5.02
CA ASP A 81 5.43 20.09 -4.19
C ASP A 81 4.77 18.73 -4.50
N THR A 82 5.53 17.66 -4.38
CA THR A 82 5.09 16.30 -4.75
C THR A 82 5.30 15.31 -3.61
N ALA A 83 4.35 14.39 -3.45
CA ALA A 83 4.43 13.32 -2.46
C ALA A 83 4.04 12.00 -3.09
N THR A 84 4.75 10.92 -2.74
CA THR A 84 4.43 9.56 -3.19
C THR A 84 4.05 8.70 -1.99
N ILE A 85 2.99 7.91 -2.14
CA ILE A 85 2.48 6.99 -1.13
C ILE A 85 2.51 5.58 -1.72
N ALA A 86 3.03 4.61 -0.95
CA ALA A 86 2.92 3.20 -1.31
C ALA A 86 1.49 2.71 -0.99
N VAL A 87 0.90 1.94 -1.90
CA VAL A 87 -0.45 1.40 -1.75
C VAL A 87 -0.43 -0.12 -1.90
N LYS A 88 -1.08 -0.83 -0.98
CA LYS A 88 -1.17 -2.30 -0.96
C LYS A 88 -2.58 -2.80 -1.34
N PRO A 89 -2.70 -4.04 -1.85
CA PRO A 89 -3.99 -4.72 -2.01
C PRO A 89 -4.79 -4.76 -0.71
N SER A 90 -6.12 -4.66 -0.85
CA SER A 90 -7.03 -5.01 0.24
C SER A 90 -7.00 -6.52 0.43
N ILE A 91 -6.50 -6.97 1.57
CA ILE A 91 -6.38 -8.40 1.89
C ILE A 91 -7.68 -8.80 2.58
N THR A 92 -8.51 -9.61 1.92
CA THR A 92 -9.65 -10.26 2.58
C THR A 92 -9.13 -11.43 3.43
N GLU A 93 -9.54 -11.48 4.71
CA GLU A 93 -9.02 -12.39 5.74
C GLU A 93 -9.02 -13.89 5.39
N SER A 94 -9.74 -14.35 4.36
CA SER A 94 -9.74 -15.78 3.99
C SER A 94 -8.35 -16.30 3.58
N ASP A 95 -7.41 -15.41 3.27
CA ASP A 95 -6.08 -15.76 2.76
C ASP A 95 -4.95 -15.43 3.75
N SER A 96 -5.24 -15.17 5.05
CA SER A 96 -4.33 -14.42 5.95
C SER A 96 -3.68 -15.19 7.13
N TRP A 97 -3.49 -16.51 7.08
CA TRP A 97 -2.78 -17.15 8.22
C TRP A 97 -1.30 -16.71 8.33
N TRP A 98 -0.70 -16.23 7.25
CA TRP A 98 0.68 -15.69 7.23
C TRP A 98 0.75 -14.17 7.46
N ALA A 99 -0.37 -13.43 7.41
CA ALA A 99 -0.36 -11.97 7.57
C ALA A 99 -0.10 -11.55 9.03
N GLN A 100 -0.66 -12.28 9.99
CA GLN A 100 -0.44 -12.06 11.42
C GLN A 100 1.02 -12.30 11.85
N ILE A 101 1.72 -13.19 11.13
CA ILE A 101 3.12 -13.52 11.40
C ILE A 101 4.03 -12.34 10.99
N LEU A 102 3.73 -11.64 9.90
CA LEU A 102 4.50 -10.47 9.45
C LEU A 102 4.35 -9.26 10.38
N GLU A 103 3.17 -9.07 10.98
CA GLU A 103 2.95 -8.00 11.97
C GLU A 103 3.72 -8.25 13.28
N LEU A 104 3.96 -9.52 13.65
CA LEU A 104 4.73 -9.89 14.86
C LEU A 104 6.21 -9.49 14.76
N PHE A 105 6.77 -9.38 13.55
CA PHE A 105 8.17 -9.00 13.31
C PHE A 105 8.37 -7.50 13.02
N ALA A 106 7.28 -6.73 12.94
CA ALA A 106 7.34 -5.28 12.71
C ALA A 106 7.48 -4.46 14.02
N ILE A 107 7.61 -5.12 15.18
CA ILE A 107 7.85 -4.46 16.46
C ILE A 107 9.34 -4.07 16.56
N ASP A 108 9.58 -2.78 16.32
CA ASP A 108 10.87 -2.09 16.42
C ASP A 108 11.40 -2.08 17.85
N THR A 109 12.63 -2.56 18.04
CA THR A 109 13.62 -1.86 18.87
C THR A 109 15.02 -2.05 18.29
N GLY A 110 15.47 -1.09 17.50
CA GLY A 110 16.85 -0.59 17.46
C GLY A 110 17.99 -1.54 17.04
N GLY A 111 18.52 -1.32 15.83
CA GLY A 111 19.93 -1.59 15.52
C GLY A 111 20.24 -2.79 14.61
N ILE A 112 20.21 -2.55 13.29
CA ILE A 112 21.08 -3.06 12.19
C ILE A 112 21.44 -4.58 12.13
N GLY A 113 20.82 -5.49 12.89
CA GLY A 113 21.06 -6.95 12.79
C GLY A 113 19.87 -7.78 12.28
N LEU A 114 18.65 -7.25 12.37
CA LEU A 114 17.41 -8.00 12.12
C LEU A 114 16.96 -8.00 10.66
N PHE A 115 17.36 -7.04 9.81
CA PHE A 115 16.92 -7.02 8.41
C PHE A 115 17.51 -8.16 7.57
N GLN A 116 18.74 -8.62 7.87
CA GLN A 116 19.32 -9.80 7.21
C GLN A 116 18.68 -11.10 7.70
N LEU A 117 18.38 -11.21 9.00
CA LEU A 117 17.70 -12.38 9.57
C LEU A 117 16.23 -12.43 9.11
N ALA A 118 15.54 -11.29 9.08
CA ALA A 118 14.19 -11.13 8.55
C ALA A 118 14.17 -11.52 7.06
N ALA A 119 15.08 -11.00 6.23
CA ALA A 119 15.18 -11.40 4.82
C ALA A 119 15.47 -12.91 4.65
N LEU A 120 16.36 -13.50 5.44
CA LEU A 120 16.63 -14.95 5.41
C LEU A 120 15.40 -15.76 5.84
N THR A 121 14.73 -15.38 6.94
CA THR A 121 13.50 -16.03 7.39
C THR A 121 12.36 -15.85 6.40
N ILE A 122 12.19 -14.69 5.77
CA ILE A 122 11.19 -14.43 4.72
C ILE A 122 11.47 -15.31 3.50
N THR A 123 12.74 -15.50 3.13
CA THR A 123 13.12 -16.37 2.01
C THR A 123 12.83 -17.85 2.34
N VAL A 124 13.14 -18.28 3.57
CA VAL A 124 12.86 -19.65 4.04
C VAL A 124 11.36 -19.89 4.21
N LEU A 125 10.60 -18.95 4.78
CA LEU A 125 9.14 -19.04 4.92
C LEU A 125 8.42 -18.93 3.58
N GLY A 126 8.91 -18.11 2.66
CA GLY A 126 8.41 -18.04 1.29
C GLY A 126 8.64 -19.37 0.54
N ALA A 127 9.81 -19.98 0.72
CA ALA A 127 10.09 -21.31 0.19
C ALA A 127 9.19 -22.38 0.82
N ILE A 128 8.96 -22.34 2.15
CA ILE A 128 8.03 -23.25 2.84
C ILE A 128 6.60 -23.04 2.35
N GLY A 129 6.15 -21.80 2.16
CA GLY A 129 4.83 -21.50 1.62
C GLY A 129 4.64 -22.01 0.19
N ALA A 130 5.67 -21.90 -0.66
CA ALA A 130 5.68 -22.48 -1.99
C ALA A 130 5.62 -24.02 -1.93
N VAL A 131 6.38 -24.65 -1.03
CA VAL A 131 6.38 -26.10 -0.79
C VAL A 131 5.01 -26.58 -0.28
N ILE A 132 4.37 -25.88 0.65
CA ILE A 132 3.02 -26.21 1.14
C ILE A 132 1.99 -26.09 0.01
N LYS A 133 2.09 -25.06 -0.84
CA LYS A 133 1.20 -24.87 -2.00
C LYS A 133 1.36 -26.01 -3.01
N VAL A 134 2.60 -26.43 -3.25
CA VAL A 134 2.94 -27.61 -4.06
C VAL A 134 2.32 -28.86 -3.44
N ILE A 135 2.59 -29.15 -2.16
CA ILE A 135 2.04 -30.32 -1.45
C ILE A 135 0.51 -30.34 -1.52
N ARG A 136 -0.17 -29.21 -1.30
CA ARG A 136 -1.63 -29.13 -1.35
C ARG A 136 -2.17 -29.41 -2.76
N LYS A 137 -1.49 -28.94 -3.81
CA LYS A 137 -1.83 -29.21 -5.21
C LYS A 137 -1.66 -30.70 -5.56
N TYR A 138 -0.54 -31.30 -5.15
CA TYR A 138 -0.26 -32.71 -5.45
C TYR A 138 -1.06 -33.67 -4.55
N ALA A 139 -1.40 -33.30 -3.32
CA ALA A 139 -2.29 -34.08 -2.45
C ALA A 139 -3.71 -34.19 -3.03
N LEU A 140 -4.24 -33.09 -3.61
CA LEU A 140 -5.52 -33.11 -4.33
C LEU A 140 -5.47 -34.00 -5.58
N ILE A 141 -4.36 -33.96 -6.32
CA ILE A 141 -4.15 -34.82 -7.49
C ILE A 141 -4.05 -36.30 -7.07
N LEU A 142 -3.28 -36.62 -6.03
CA LEU A 142 -3.16 -37.99 -5.52
C LEU A 142 -4.48 -38.51 -4.96
N LEU A 143 -5.26 -37.67 -4.28
CA LEU A 143 -6.60 -38.03 -3.80
C LEU A 143 -7.54 -38.29 -4.99
N ALA A 144 -7.50 -37.46 -6.04
CA ALA A 144 -8.28 -37.66 -7.25
C ALA A 144 -7.86 -38.94 -8.00
N ILE A 145 -6.57 -39.25 -8.08
CA ILE A 145 -6.05 -40.49 -8.67
C ILE A 145 -6.47 -41.71 -7.85
N GLY A 146 -6.38 -41.64 -6.51
CA GLY A 146 -6.84 -42.73 -5.63
C GLY A 146 -8.33 -42.99 -5.80
N LEU A 147 -9.16 -41.94 -5.90
CA LEU A 147 -10.59 -42.05 -6.15
C LEU A 147 -10.90 -42.65 -7.53
N LEU A 148 -10.11 -42.27 -8.55
CA LEU A 148 -10.23 -42.82 -9.90
C LEU A 148 -9.88 -44.31 -9.96
N LEU A 149 -8.81 -44.73 -9.27
CA LEU A 149 -8.39 -46.14 -9.23
C LEU A 149 -9.39 -47.02 -8.47
N LEU A 150 -10.00 -46.50 -7.40
CA LEU A 150 -11.09 -47.14 -6.69
C LEU A 150 -12.33 -47.32 -7.59
N LEU A 151 -12.69 -46.29 -8.37
CA LEU A 151 -13.82 -46.35 -9.31
C LEU A 151 -13.57 -47.34 -10.47
N LEU A 152 -12.31 -47.52 -10.87
CA LEU A 152 -11.91 -48.49 -11.89
C LEU A 152 -11.68 -49.91 -11.34
N GLY A 153 -11.86 -50.12 -10.03
CA GLY A 153 -11.73 -51.43 -9.39
C GLY A 153 -10.30 -51.97 -9.30
N TYR A 154 -9.29 -51.10 -9.39
CA TYR A 154 -7.88 -51.48 -9.28
C TYR A 154 -7.38 -51.55 -7.83
N ILE A 155 -8.18 -51.05 -6.88
CA ILE A 155 -7.96 -51.05 -5.43
C ILE A 155 -9.31 -51.31 -4.77
#